data_AF-A0AAV2R1K7-F1
#
_entry.id   AF-A0AAV2R1K7-F1
#
_cell.length_a   1.000
_cell.length_b   1.000
_cell.length_c   1.000
_cell.angle_alpha   90.00
_cell.angle_beta   90.00
_cell.angle_gamma   90.00
#
_symmetry.space_group_name_H-M   'P 1'
#
loop_
_entity.id
_entity.type
_entity.pdbx_description
1 polymer ?
#
loop_
_entity_poly.entity_id
_entity_poly.type
_entity_poly.pdbx_seq_one_letter_code
_entity_poly.pdbx_strand_id
1 'polypeptide(L)'
;MVGLFLTILLVSEICGFSIEPHQDVSEIAVEHALIVKTDQLAKEYLQVNSDINIQNFSFAGTDQLTTEKNQVNKELNIFHKASSMCELPFEQVGNQCYYFSDSQRSFDDALAYCKSLAFGHPREVTLAMLDYGWEEDQALLDAVMDKNITFWVGGTTEDGDHWTWVDNREVDMQATYWWRDEPNEVNNKCLVAHVCEETDYQNRKWGQIYDSNCGNYSNFICQTGNINCPDSFQRIGNHCYFLSASVGLPTVKWHEARDYCQSLSVHKGYHADLAVLGLPDQDDYPLMDHLVGEHFSSWIGATADNVCDDYEWIDGRSLPLSSIDWCFEEEDCGVTNNVFLDRDNLPHNRTCLSTYHRGGAYFACQMFKD
;
A
#
# COMPACT_ATOMS: atom_id res chain seq x y z
N MET A 1 -8.69 36.85 18.64
CA MET A 1 -7.51 36.22 19.27
C MET A 1 -7.55 36.19 20.80
N VAL A 2 -8.27 37.09 21.50
CA VAL A 2 -8.33 37.05 22.98
C VAL A 2 -9.33 36.02 23.52
N GLY A 3 -10.33 35.61 22.73
CA GLY A 3 -11.34 34.63 23.15
C GLY A 3 -10.93 33.16 23.09
N LEU A 4 -9.88 32.80 22.33
CA LEU A 4 -9.44 31.40 22.20
C LEU A 4 -8.48 30.97 23.32
N PHE A 5 -7.74 31.93 23.89
CA PHE A 5 -6.81 31.68 25.01
C PHE A 5 -7.55 31.43 26.34
N LEU A 6 -8.76 31.98 26.52
CA LEU A 6 -9.50 31.81 27.78
C LEU A 6 -10.12 30.42 27.92
N THR A 7 -10.45 29.75 26.82
CA THR A 7 -11.01 28.39 26.83
C THR A 7 -9.94 27.34 27.10
N ILE A 8 -8.71 27.57 26.65
CA ILE A 8 -7.59 26.63 26.83
C ILE A 8 -7.08 26.62 28.29
N LEU A 9 -7.10 27.76 28.97
CA LEU A 9 -6.71 27.86 30.39
C LEU A 9 -7.73 27.21 31.36
N LEU A 10 -9.00 27.09 30.97
CA LEU A 10 -10.03 26.45 31.82
C LEU A 10 -9.99 24.91 31.77
N VAL A 11 -9.35 24.32 30.74
CA VAL A 11 -9.24 22.86 30.60
C VAL A 11 -7.98 22.31 31.29
N SER A 12 -6.91 23.11 31.42
CA SER A 12 -5.67 22.66 32.08
C SER A 12 -5.80 22.52 33.61
N GLU A 13 -6.68 23.28 34.26
CA GLU A 13 -6.92 23.17 35.72
C GLU A 13 -7.74 21.93 36.11
N ILE A 14 -8.45 21.29 35.18
CA ILE A 14 -9.32 20.14 35.48
C ILE A 14 -8.57 18.79 35.36
N CYS A 15 -7.50 18.72 34.55
CA CYS A 15 -6.84 17.45 34.22
C CYS A 15 -5.39 17.31 34.71
N GLY A 16 -4.79 18.31 35.35
CA GLY A 16 -3.48 18.16 36.02
C GLY A 16 -2.30 17.82 35.10
N PHE A 17 -2.37 18.14 33.80
CA PHE A 17 -1.27 17.95 32.86
C PHE A 17 -0.41 19.21 32.74
N SER A 18 0.90 19.05 32.99
CA SER A 18 1.91 20.05 32.65
C SER A 18 2.27 19.88 31.18
N ILE A 19 1.92 20.85 30.34
CA ILE A 19 2.24 20.85 28.91
C ILE A 19 3.53 21.67 28.73
N GLU A 20 4.62 21.01 28.34
CA GLU A 20 5.84 21.68 27.88
C GLU A 20 5.65 22.25 26.47
N PRO A 21 6.29 23.38 26.12
CA PRO A 21 5.83 24.20 25.01
C PRO A 21 6.58 23.89 23.71
N HIS A 22 6.54 22.67 23.16
CA HIS A 22 7.08 22.38 21.81
C HIS A 22 6.46 21.14 21.12
N GLN A 23 5.13 20.99 21.15
CA GLN A 23 4.43 20.09 20.21
C GLN A 23 3.29 20.84 19.52
N ASP A 24 3.15 20.63 18.21
CA ASP A 24 2.17 21.28 17.35
C ASP A 24 0.75 20.78 17.70
N VAL A 25 0.07 21.56 18.54
CA VAL A 25 -1.27 21.28 19.10
C VAL A 25 -2.35 21.15 18.00
N SER A 26 -2.01 21.51 16.75
CA SER A 26 -2.94 21.48 15.62
C SER A 26 -3.26 20.07 15.10
N GLU A 27 -2.33 19.13 15.16
CA GLU A 27 -2.48 17.80 14.55
C GLU A 27 -3.28 16.83 15.43
N ILE A 28 -2.97 16.79 16.73
CA ILE A 28 -3.70 15.98 17.74
C ILE A 28 -5.15 16.47 17.89
N ALA A 29 -5.39 17.78 17.75
CA ALA A 29 -6.74 18.35 17.81
C ALA A 29 -7.60 17.96 16.61
N VAL A 30 -6.99 17.76 15.44
CA VAL A 30 -7.69 17.31 14.22
C VAL A 30 -8.04 15.83 14.35
N GLU A 31 -7.12 15.00 14.84
CA GLU A 31 -7.32 13.56 15.00
C GLU A 31 -8.41 13.25 16.04
N HIS A 32 -8.40 13.93 17.19
CA HIS A 32 -9.47 13.79 18.19
C HIS A 32 -10.83 14.33 17.69
N ALA A 33 -10.85 15.43 16.94
CA ALA A 33 -12.08 15.95 16.35
C ALA A 33 -12.66 14.98 15.30
N LEU A 34 -11.81 14.23 14.61
CA LEU A 34 -12.21 13.19 13.67
C LEU A 34 -12.91 12.05 14.41
N ILE A 35 -12.26 11.47 15.43
CA ILE A 35 -12.78 10.34 16.22
C ILE A 35 -14.15 10.68 16.85
N VAL A 36 -14.28 11.86 17.44
CA VAL A 36 -15.53 12.31 18.07
C VAL A 36 -16.65 12.43 17.04
N LYS A 37 -16.34 12.87 15.81
CA LYS A 37 -17.32 13.01 14.74
C LYS A 37 -17.75 11.66 14.16
N THR A 38 -16.84 10.69 14.06
CA THR A 38 -17.16 9.32 13.63
C THR A 38 -18.10 8.62 14.61
N ASP A 39 -17.81 8.76 15.91
CA ASP A 39 -18.63 8.18 16.98
C ASP A 39 -20.05 8.77 17.02
N GLN A 40 -20.17 10.06 16.69
CA GLN A 40 -21.46 10.74 16.61
C GLN A 40 -22.28 10.27 15.40
N LEU A 41 -21.65 10.17 14.22
CA LEU A 41 -22.30 9.69 12.99
C LEU A 41 -22.74 8.22 13.11
N ALA A 42 -21.94 7.36 13.73
CA ALA A 42 -22.30 5.96 13.95
C ALA A 42 -23.53 5.82 14.87
N LYS A 43 -23.64 6.66 15.90
CA LYS A 43 -24.81 6.70 16.79
C LYS A 43 -26.06 7.20 16.07
N GLU A 44 -25.94 8.22 15.24
CA GLU A 44 -27.05 8.74 14.42
C GLU A 44 -27.54 7.70 13.40
N TYR A 45 -26.63 6.96 12.76
CA TYR A 45 -26.98 5.88 11.84
C TYR A 45 -27.78 4.75 12.52
N LEU A 46 -27.31 4.29 13.68
CA LEU A 46 -27.99 3.24 14.45
C LEU A 46 -29.38 3.68 14.92
N GLN A 47 -29.51 4.96 15.31
CA GLN A 47 -30.79 5.54 15.71
C GLN A 47 -31.77 5.57 14.53
N VAL A 48 -31.37 6.10 13.37
CA VAL A 48 -32.20 6.15 12.15
C VAL A 48 -32.64 4.75 11.73
N ASN A 49 -31.75 3.76 11.77
CA ASN A 49 -32.09 2.39 11.38
C ASN A 49 -33.06 1.72 12.37
N SER A 50 -32.98 2.09 13.66
CA SER A 50 -33.95 1.64 14.67
C SER A 50 -35.33 2.27 14.46
N ASP A 51 -35.39 3.55 14.09
CA ASP A 51 -36.64 4.28 13.86
C ASP A 51 -37.37 3.80 12.58
N ILE A 52 -36.62 3.42 11.53
CA ILE A 52 -37.17 2.77 10.32
C ILE A 52 -37.82 1.42 10.66
N ASN A 53 -37.21 0.62 11.53
CA ASN A 53 -37.76 -0.69 11.93
C ASN A 53 -39.02 -0.56 12.81
N ILE A 54 -39.25 0.59 13.43
CA ILE A 54 -40.42 0.83 14.32
C ILE A 54 -41.62 1.43 13.54
N GLN A 55 -41.40 2.18 12.45
CA GLN A 55 -42.47 2.86 11.71
C GLN A 55 -42.94 2.13 10.43
N ASN A 56 -43.66 1.01 10.60
CA ASN A 56 -44.44 0.41 9.51
C ASN A 56 -45.87 0.97 9.35
N PHE A 57 -46.18 2.18 9.87
CA PHE A 57 -47.53 2.74 9.84
C PHE A 57 -47.60 4.29 9.72
N SER A 58 -46.90 4.91 8.77
CA SER A 58 -47.40 6.15 8.11
C SER A 58 -46.66 6.42 6.80
N PHE A 59 -47.41 6.67 5.73
CA PHE A 59 -46.87 6.79 4.35
C PHE A 59 -46.06 8.08 4.11
N ALA A 60 -46.12 9.07 5.02
CA ALA A 60 -45.40 10.34 4.90
C ALA A 60 -44.07 10.37 5.68
N GLY A 61 -43.94 9.57 6.76
CA GLY A 61 -42.69 9.48 7.52
C GLY A 61 -41.61 8.67 6.79
N THR A 62 -42.01 7.67 6.01
CA THR A 62 -41.12 6.78 5.25
C THR A 62 -40.32 7.51 4.17
N ASP A 63 -40.89 8.52 3.51
CA ASP A 63 -40.19 9.27 2.45
C ASP A 63 -39.11 10.20 3.02
N GLN A 64 -39.38 10.81 4.18
CA GLN A 64 -38.42 11.66 4.86
C GLN A 64 -37.26 10.85 5.45
N LEU A 65 -37.55 9.73 6.12
CA LEU A 65 -36.55 8.79 6.63
C LEU A 65 -35.71 8.15 5.50
N THR A 66 -36.30 7.88 4.33
CA THR A 66 -35.57 7.39 3.16
C THR A 66 -34.63 8.47 2.60
N THR A 67 -35.07 9.73 2.62
CA THR A 67 -34.24 10.87 2.18
C THR A 67 -33.07 11.11 3.13
N GLU A 68 -33.31 11.08 4.44
CA GLU A 68 -32.27 11.20 5.47
C GLU A 68 -31.29 10.03 5.41
N LYS A 69 -31.77 8.78 5.24
CA LYS A 69 -30.91 7.61 5.02
C LYS A 69 -30.04 7.77 3.77
N ASN A 70 -30.60 8.26 2.67
CA ASN A 70 -29.84 8.48 1.44
C ASN A 70 -28.79 9.58 1.60
N GLN A 71 -29.09 10.63 2.37
CA GLN A 71 -28.14 11.69 2.68
C GLN A 71 -27.02 11.20 3.61
N VAL A 72 -27.35 10.47 4.68
CA VAL A 72 -26.36 9.84 5.57
C VAL A 72 -25.50 8.83 4.81
N ASN A 73 -26.08 8.01 3.94
CA ASN A 73 -25.30 7.10 3.08
C ASN A 73 -24.39 7.85 2.11
N LYS A 74 -24.83 9.01 1.60
CA LYS A 74 -23.99 9.85 0.73
C LYS A 74 -22.82 10.46 1.52
N GLU A 75 -23.05 10.91 2.74
CA GLU A 75 -22.01 11.45 3.63
C GLU A 75 -21.07 10.35 4.13
N LEU A 76 -21.58 9.16 4.45
CA LEU A 76 -20.81 7.97 4.79
C LEU A 76 -19.97 7.49 3.61
N ASN A 77 -20.51 7.51 2.38
CA ASN A 77 -19.75 7.22 1.17
C ASN A 77 -18.66 8.27 0.90
N ILE A 78 -18.89 9.54 1.25
CA ILE A 78 -17.86 10.59 1.16
C ILE A 78 -16.77 10.38 2.23
N PHE A 79 -17.13 9.85 3.40
CA PHE A 79 -16.20 9.56 4.48
C PHE A 79 -15.40 8.26 4.25
N HIS A 80 -16.03 7.19 3.76
CA HIS A 80 -15.33 5.99 3.24
C HIS A 80 -14.37 6.37 2.10
N LYS A 81 -14.79 7.29 1.22
CA LYS A 81 -13.97 7.92 0.17
C LYS A 81 -12.80 8.79 0.70
N ALA A 82 -12.84 9.22 1.96
CA ALA A 82 -11.74 9.91 2.64
C ALA A 82 -10.89 8.97 3.50
N SER A 83 -11.33 7.71 3.67
CA SER A 83 -10.65 6.65 4.43
C SER A 83 -10.05 5.57 3.53
N SER A 84 -10.29 5.60 2.21
CA SER A 84 -9.64 4.72 1.24
C SER A 84 -8.30 5.33 0.82
N MET A 85 -7.23 4.53 0.86
CA MET A 85 -5.90 4.90 0.32
C MET A 85 -5.90 5.13 -1.20
N CYS A 86 -7.00 4.82 -1.87
CA CYS A 86 -7.19 5.00 -3.30
C CYS A 86 -7.85 6.33 -3.61
N GLU A 87 -7.21 7.12 -4.47
CA GLU A 87 -7.82 8.31 -5.04
C GLU A 87 -8.98 7.91 -5.96
N LEU A 88 -10.02 8.74 -6.03
CA LEU A 88 -11.09 8.50 -6.97
C LEU A 88 -10.58 8.61 -8.42
N PRO A 89 -11.11 7.79 -9.34
CA PRO A 89 -12.29 6.93 -9.20
C PRO A 89 -12.00 5.49 -8.72
N PHE A 90 -10.83 5.21 -8.16
CA PHE A 90 -10.42 3.86 -7.78
C PHE A 90 -11.02 3.43 -6.43
N GLU A 91 -11.39 2.16 -6.36
CA GLU A 91 -11.76 1.44 -5.13
C GLU A 91 -10.61 0.56 -4.67
N GLN A 92 -10.45 0.42 -3.35
CA GLN A 92 -9.43 -0.43 -2.76
C GLN A 92 -9.90 -1.89 -2.78
N VAL A 93 -9.08 -2.78 -3.34
CA VAL A 93 -9.26 -4.24 -3.28
C VAL A 93 -7.93 -4.83 -2.86
N GLY A 94 -7.92 -5.56 -1.75
CA GLY A 94 -6.66 -5.93 -1.09
C GLY A 94 -5.84 -4.70 -0.73
N ASN A 95 -4.56 -4.70 -1.12
CA ASN A 95 -3.64 -3.56 -0.98
C ASN A 95 -3.47 -2.75 -2.28
N GLN A 96 -4.34 -2.94 -3.26
CA GLN A 96 -4.27 -2.28 -4.56
C GLN A 96 -5.51 -1.42 -4.84
N CYS A 97 -5.37 -0.51 -5.80
CA CYS A 97 -6.42 0.42 -6.22
C CYS A 97 -6.88 0.10 -7.63
N TYR A 98 -8.16 -0.24 -7.77
CA TYR A 98 -8.77 -0.65 -9.03
C TYR A 98 -9.95 0.23 -9.40
N TYR A 99 -10.13 0.48 -10.68
CA TYR A 99 -11.32 1.10 -11.23
C TYR A 99 -12.02 0.08 -12.10
N PHE A 100 -13.24 -0.30 -11.70
CA PHE A 100 -14.10 -1.19 -12.46
C PHE A 100 -14.97 -0.34 -13.38
N SER A 101 -14.88 -0.57 -14.69
CA SER A 101 -15.61 0.25 -15.64
C SER A 101 -17.11 -0.07 -15.67
N ASP A 102 -17.93 0.97 -15.84
CA ASP A 102 -19.36 0.82 -16.12
C ASP A 102 -19.68 0.67 -17.62
N SER A 103 -18.67 0.81 -18.49
CA SER A 103 -18.83 0.83 -19.94
C SER A 103 -17.96 -0.21 -20.62
N GLN A 104 -18.52 -0.85 -21.66
CA GLN A 104 -17.80 -1.83 -22.46
C GLN A 104 -16.96 -1.20 -23.55
N ARG A 105 -15.76 -1.75 -23.79
CA ARG A 105 -14.79 -1.31 -24.81
C ARG A 105 -14.06 -2.51 -25.41
N SER A 106 -13.45 -2.29 -26.58
CA SER A 106 -12.41 -3.19 -27.08
C SER A 106 -11.20 -3.19 -26.12
N PHE A 107 -10.34 -4.20 -26.20
CA PHE A 107 -9.15 -4.26 -25.34
C PHE A 107 -8.26 -3.02 -25.48
N ASP A 108 -7.94 -2.62 -26.72
CA ASP A 108 -7.09 -1.47 -26.99
C ASP A 108 -7.73 -0.16 -26.50
N ASP A 109 -9.05 0.00 -26.69
CA ASP A 109 -9.78 1.16 -26.20
C ASP A 109 -9.87 1.19 -24.67
N ALA A 110 -9.97 0.03 -24.02
CA ALA A 110 -9.95 -0.11 -22.56
C ALA A 110 -8.57 0.27 -22.00
N LEU A 111 -7.48 -0.22 -22.59
CA LEU A 111 -6.12 0.14 -22.22
C LEU A 111 -5.87 1.64 -22.40
N ALA A 112 -6.29 2.22 -23.52
CA ALA A 112 -6.19 3.66 -23.77
C ALA A 112 -7.00 4.47 -22.75
N TYR A 113 -8.19 4.00 -22.38
CA TYR A 113 -9.01 4.63 -21.34
C TYR A 113 -8.31 4.61 -19.98
N CYS A 114 -7.77 3.46 -19.55
CA CYS A 114 -7.03 3.37 -18.29
C CYS A 114 -5.85 4.34 -18.28
N LYS A 115 -5.07 4.38 -19.35
CA LYS A 115 -3.96 5.35 -19.50
C LYS A 115 -4.44 6.81 -19.43
N SER A 116 -5.65 7.11 -19.89
CA SER A 116 -6.22 8.47 -19.81
C SER A 116 -6.58 8.89 -18.38
N LEU A 117 -6.90 7.94 -17.49
CA LEU A 117 -7.15 8.21 -16.07
C LEU A 117 -5.88 8.62 -15.31
N ALA A 118 -4.69 8.37 -15.86
CA ALA A 118 -3.43 8.82 -15.28
C ALA A 118 -3.27 10.36 -15.34
N PHE A 119 -4.08 11.08 -16.14
CA PHE A 119 -3.98 12.53 -16.24
C PHE A 119 -4.40 13.20 -14.93
N GLY A 120 -3.42 13.69 -14.17
CA GLY A 120 -3.62 14.30 -12.85
C GLY A 120 -3.54 13.31 -11.69
N HIS A 121 -3.31 12.03 -11.96
CA HIS A 121 -3.03 11.02 -10.95
C HIS A 121 -1.51 10.88 -10.76
N PRO A 122 -1.02 10.71 -9.52
CA PRO A 122 0.44 10.64 -9.25
C PRO A 122 1.09 9.32 -9.69
N ARG A 123 0.28 8.32 -10.05
CA ARG A 123 0.73 6.97 -10.45
C ARG A 123 0.28 6.69 -11.87
N GLU A 124 1.04 5.86 -12.58
CA GLU A 124 0.59 5.31 -13.85
C GLU A 124 -0.72 4.55 -13.67
N VAL A 125 -1.54 4.48 -14.71
CA VAL A 125 -2.79 3.72 -14.70
C VAL A 125 -2.82 2.87 -15.95
N THR A 126 -3.05 1.58 -15.78
CA THR A 126 -3.09 0.60 -16.87
C THR A 126 -4.19 -0.44 -16.60
N LEU A 127 -4.37 -1.42 -17.49
CA LEU A 127 -5.29 -2.53 -17.22
C LEU A 127 -4.78 -3.37 -16.03
N ALA A 128 -5.70 -3.94 -15.25
CA ALA A 128 -5.37 -4.74 -14.08
C ALA A 128 -4.54 -5.97 -14.45
N MET A 129 -3.54 -6.30 -13.64
CA MET A 129 -2.65 -7.45 -13.86
C MET A 129 -2.77 -8.39 -12.67
N LEU A 130 -2.67 -9.71 -12.91
CA LEU A 130 -2.61 -10.72 -11.85
C LEU A 130 -1.18 -11.24 -11.80
N ASP A 131 -0.42 -10.83 -10.81
CA ASP A 131 0.95 -11.31 -10.51
C ASP A 131 1.46 -10.47 -9.33
N TYR A 132 0.64 -10.37 -8.28
CA TYR A 132 0.95 -9.62 -7.05
C TYR A 132 0.97 -10.52 -5.82
N GLY A 133 0.86 -11.84 -6.03
CA GLY A 133 0.81 -12.85 -4.99
C GLY A 133 -0.61 -13.33 -4.75
N TRP A 134 -0.73 -14.57 -4.25
CA TRP A 134 -2.00 -15.29 -4.11
C TRP A 134 -3.10 -14.45 -3.44
N GLU A 135 -2.80 -13.76 -2.34
CA GLU A 135 -3.81 -13.02 -1.58
C GLU A 135 -4.36 -11.80 -2.35
N GLU A 136 -3.50 -11.06 -3.05
CA GLU A 136 -3.89 -9.89 -3.85
C GLU A 136 -4.65 -10.31 -5.11
N ASP A 137 -4.14 -11.30 -5.81
CA ASP A 137 -4.75 -11.81 -7.03
C ASP A 137 -6.12 -12.43 -6.71
N GLN A 138 -6.24 -13.16 -5.59
CA GLN A 138 -7.53 -13.69 -5.12
C GLN A 138 -8.49 -12.57 -4.71
N ALA A 139 -8.01 -11.51 -4.04
CA ALA A 139 -8.88 -10.38 -3.66
C ALA A 139 -9.48 -9.69 -4.90
N LEU A 140 -8.67 -9.48 -5.96
CA LEU A 140 -9.18 -8.94 -7.22
C LEU A 140 -10.21 -9.87 -7.87
N LEU A 141 -9.94 -11.17 -7.90
CA LEU A 141 -10.86 -12.16 -8.46
C LEU A 141 -12.16 -12.28 -7.64
N ASP A 142 -12.10 -12.14 -6.32
CA ASP A 142 -13.28 -12.08 -5.45
C ASP A 142 -14.10 -10.81 -5.74
N ALA A 143 -13.45 -9.67 -5.97
CA ALA A 143 -14.15 -8.45 -6.40
C ALA A 143 -14.81 -8.64 -7.79
N VAL A 144 -14.16 -9.32 -8.72
CA VAL A 144 -14.79 -9.70 -10.02
C VAL A 144 -16.03 -10.55 -9.79
N MET A 145 -15.98 -11.50 -8.84
CA MET A 145 -17.14 -12.30 -8.47
C MET A 145 -18.30 -11.48 -7.94
N ASP A 146 -18.03 -10.52 -7.06
CA ASP A 146 -19.07 -9.65 -6.48
C ASP A 146 -19.76 -8.79 -7.54
N LYS A 147 -19.03 -8.34 -8.56
CA LYS A 147 -19.62 -7.59 -9.70
C LYS A 147 -20.39 -8.51 -10.66
N ASN A 148 -20.05 -9.79 -10.72
CA ASN A 148 -20.71 -10.83 -11.52
C ASN A 148 -20.85 -10.47 -13.01
N ILE A 149 -19.80 -9.89 -13.60
CA ILE A 149 -19.65 -9.60 -15.03
C ILE A 149 -18.21 -9.85 -15.48
N THR A 150 -17.99 -9.93 -16.80
CA THR A 150 -16.66 -10.11 -17.41
C THR A 150 -15.92 -8.79 -17.50
N PHE A 151 -14.62 -8.80 -17.26
CA PHE A 151 -13.74 -7.64 -17.43
C PHE A 151 -12.49 -7.98 -18.23
N TRP A 152 -12.03 -7.07 -19.09
CA TRP A 152 -10.66 -7.07 -19.59
C TRP A 152 -9.68 -6.89 -18.42
N VAL A 153 -8.63 -7.71 -18.44
CA VAL A 153 -7.41 -7.56 -17.64
C VAL A 153 -6.22 -7.45 -18.59
N GLY A 154 -5.09 -6.95 -18.12
CA GLY A 154 -3.97 -6.50 -18.94
C GLY A 154 -3.12 -7.60 -19.55
N GLY A 155 -3.62 -8.81 -19.74
CA GLY A 155 -2.86 -9.89 -20.37
C GLY A 155 -3.08 -9.92 -21.87
N THR A 156 -2.02 -10.09 -22.65
CA THR A 156 -2.07 -10.24 -24.11
C THR A 156 -0.99 -11.20 -24.62
N THR A 157 -1.10 -11.62 -25.87
CA THR A 157 -0.07 -12.41 -26.54
C THR A 157 0.02 -12.04 -28.02
N GLU A 158 1.23 -12.03 -28.57
CA GLU A 158 1.45 -11.83 -30.01
C GLU A 158 1.27 -13.13 -30.80
N ASP A 159 1.70 -14.26 -30.24
CA ASP A 159 1.84 -15.55 -30.92
C ASP A 159 0.89 -16.64 -30.43
N GLY A 160 0.19 -16.42 -29.31
CA GLY A 160 -0.75 -17.38 -28.70
C GLY A 160 -0.11 -18.25 -27.61
N ASP A 161 1.22 -18.30 -27.54
CA ASP A 161 1.96 -19.19 -26.66
C ASP A 161 2.66 -18.43 -25.53
N HIS A 162 3.11 -17.19 -25.78
CA HIS A 162 3.79 -16.36 -24.80
C HIS A 162 2.85 -15.22 -24.36
N TRP A 163 2.27 -15.38 -23.19
CA TRP A 163 1.39 -14.39 -22.59
C TRP A 163 2.19 -13.39 -21.77
N THR A 164 1.91 -12.11 -21.98
CA THR A 164 2.53 -11.02 -21.22
C THR A 164 1.46 -10.08 -20.68
N TRP A 165 1.74 -9.55 -19.50
CA TRP A 165 1.02 -8.41 -18.97
C TRP A 165 1.37 -7.14 -19.75
N VAL A 166 0.53 -6.11 -19.69
CA VAL A 166 0.74 -4.81 -20.37
C VAL A 166 1.98 -4.05 -19.88
N ASP A 167 2.62 -4.50 -18.80
CA ASP A 167 3.93 -4.02 -18.32
C ASP A 167 5.12 -4.86 -18.85
N ASN A 168 4.87 -5.82 -19.74
CA ASN A 168 5.78 -6.78 -20.36
C ASN A 168 6.28 -7.92 -19.46
N ARG A 169 5.76 -8.09 -18.23
CA ARG A 169 6.03 -9.31 -17.46
C ARG A 169 5.34 -10.50 -18.09
N GLU A 170 5.97 -11.68 -18.01
CA GLU A 170 5.33 -12.93 -18.44
C GLU A 170 4.18 -13.28 -17.50
N VAL A 171 3.09 -13.80 -18.06
CA VAL A 171 1.99 -14.37 -17.27
C VAL A 171 2.42 -15.75 -16.79
N ASP A 172 2.26 -16.04 -15.50
CA ASP A 172 2.50 -17.38 -14.98
C ASP A 172 1.45 -18.36 -15.54
N MET A 173 1.89 -19.20 -16.47
CA MET A 173 1.07 -20.24 -17.09
C MET A 173 0.73 -21.40 -16.14
N GLN A 174 1.37 -21.49 -14.97
CA GLN A 174 1.09 -22.48 -13.94
C GLN A 174 0.20 -21.93 -12.82
N ALA A 175 -0.18 -20.66 -12.89
CA ALA A 175 -1.03 -20.05 -11.90
C ALA A 175 -2.42 -20.69 -11.85
N THR A 176 -3.03 -20.69 -10.67
CA THR A 176 -4.32 -21.34 -10.45
C THR A 176 -5.53 -20.55 -10.94
N TYR A 177 -5.34 -19.28 -11.31
CA TYR A 177 -6.43 -18.40 -11.74
C TYR A 177 -6.89 -18.66 -13.18
N TRP A 178 -6.18 -19.48 -13.96
CA TRP A 178 -6.61 -19.86 -15.30
C TRP A 178 -7.88 -20.71 -15.26
N TRP A 179 -8.81 -20.45 -16.18
CA TRP A 179 -9.92 -21.34 -16.46
C TRP A 179 -9.42 -22.70 -16.94
N ARG A 180 -10.21 -23.75 -16.69
CA ARG A 180 -9.83 -25.12 -17.04
C ARG A 180 -9.52 -25.19 -18.54
N ASP A 181 -8.34 -25.72 -18.85
CA ASP A 181 -7.84 -25.89 -20.22
C ASP A 181 -7.59 -24.56 -20.95
N GLU A 182 -7.41 -23.44 -20.24
CA GLU A 182 -6.95 -22.17 -20.83
C GLU A 182 -5.43 -21.98 -20.72
N PRO A 183 -4.84 -21.16 -21.61
CA PRO A 183 -5.40 -20.61 -22.84
C PRO A 183 -5.58 -21.70 -23.91
N ASN A 184 -6.68 -21.70 -24.68
CA ASN A 184 -6.93 -22.73 -25.70
C ASN A 184 -7.23 -22.22 -27.12
N GLU A 185 -7.47 -20.93 -27.32
CA GLU A 185 -7.88 -20.39 -28.61
C GLU A 185 -6.78 -19.53 -29.23
N VAL A 186 -6.11 -20.05 -30.26
CA VAL A 186 -4.99 -19.38 -30.98
C VAL A 186 -5.35 -17.98 -31.53
N ASN A 187 -6.64 -17.69 -31.76
CA ASN A 187 -7.10 -16.38 -32.25
C ASN A 187 -7.51 -15.41 -31.13
N ASN A 188 -7.57 -15.87 -29.89
CA ASN A 188 -7.86 -15.07 -28.72
C ASN A 188 -6.53 -14.60 -28.14
N LYS A 189 -6.33 -13.28 -28.10
CA LYS A 189 -5.02 -12.67 -27.81
C LYS A 189 -5.05 -11.72 -26.63
N CYS A 190 -6.17 -11.67 -25.90
CA CYS A 190 -6.39 -10.75 -24.79
C CYS A 190 -7.08 -11.47 -23.64
N LEU A 191 -6.68 -11.20 -22.40
CA LEU A 191 -7.23 -11.88 -21.22
C LEU A 191 -8.43 -11.15 -20.66
N VAL A 192 -9.41 -11.94 -20.22
CA VAL A 192 -10.55 -11.47 -19.44
C VAL A 192 -10.59 -12.18 -18.09
N ALA A 193 -11.06 -11.47 -17.06
CA ALA A 193 -11.47 -12.06 -15.78
C ALA A 193 -12.99 -12.20 -15.72
N HIS A 194 -13.48 -13.32 -15.21
CA HIS A 194 -14.91 -13.65 -15.17
C HIS A 194 -15.25 -14.58 -14.00
N VAL A 195 -16.55 -14.67 -13.69
CA VAL A 195 -17.07 -15.56 -12.67
C VAL A 195 -17.35 -16.94 -13.24
N CYS A 196 -16.80 -17.97 -12.61
CA CYS A 196 -17.13 -19.32 -13.04
C CYS A 196 -18.54 -19.72 -12.69
N GLU A 197 -19.25 -20.24 -13.68
CA GLU A 197 -20.53 -20.90 -13.44
C GLU A 197 -20.36 -22.29 -12.82
N GLU A 198 -19.23 -22.96 -13.10
CA GLU A 198 -18.84 -24.19 -12.41
C GLU A 198 -18.43 -23.89 -10.97
N THR A 199 -18.99 -24.67 -10.04
CA THR A 199 -18.66 -24.57 -8.63
C THR A 199 -17.63 -25.61 -8.21
N ASP A 200 -16.79 -25.27 -7.22
CA ASP A 200 -15.92 -26.25 -6.57
C ASP A 200 -16.72 -27.36 -5.85
N TYR A 201 -16.02 -28.34 -5.26
CA TYR A 201 -16.64 -29.40 -4.45
C TYR A 201 -17.45 -28.89 -3.24
N GLN A 202 -17.32 -27.60 -2.89
CA GLN A 202 -18.04 -26.91 -1.81
C GLN A 202 -19.19 -26.04 -2.35
N ASN A 203 -19.55 -26.16 -3.64
CA ASN A 203 -20.53 -25.31 -4.35
C ASN A 203 -20.18 -23.81 -4.38
N ARG A 204 -18.90 -23.46 -4.31
CA ARG A 204 -18.44 -22.06 -4.40
C ARG A 204 -18.06 -21.73 -5.84
N LYS A 205 -18.55 -20.58 -6.31
CA LYS A 205 -18.02 -19.93 -7.52
C LYS A 205 -16.64 -19.35 -7.21
N TRP A 206 -15.86 -19.15 -8.25
CA TRP A 206 -14.51 -18.57 -8.17
C TRP A 206 -14.25 -17.72 -9.40
N GLY A 207 -13.47 -16.64 -9.24
CA GLY A 207 -13.01 -15.84 -10.35
C GLY A 207 -11.90 -16.56 -11.11
N GLN A 208 -11.95 -16.52 -12.44
CA GLN A 208 -10.91 -17.08 -13.29
C GLN A 208 -10.61 -16.15 -14.45
N ILE A 209 -9.47 -16.35 -15.10
CA ILE A 209 -9.10 -15.72 -16.36
C ILE A 209 -9.11 -16.70 -17.52
N TYR A 210 -9.44 -16.19 -18.70
CA TYR A 210 -9.38 -16.94 -19.95
C TYR A 210 -9.08 -16.00 -21.11
N ASP A 211 -8.70 -16.57 -22.25
CA ASP A 211 -8.42 -15.80 -23.45
C ASP A 211 -9.72 -15.33 -24.15
N SER A 212 -9.65 -14.18 -24.81
CA SER A 212 -10.75 -13.69 -25.63
C SER A 212 -10.25 -12.90 -26.84
N ASN A 213 -11.14 -12.72 -27.81
CA ASN A 213 -10.87 -11.90 -28.97
C ASN A 213 -10.81 -10.41 -28.56
N CYS A 214 -9.65 -9.78 -28.75
CA CYS A 214 -9.39 -8.39 -28.36
C CYS A 214 -10.39 -7.37 -28.94
N GLY A 215 -11.05 -7.69 -30.06
CA GLY A 215 -12.07 -6.84 -30.69
C GLY A 215 -13.46 -6.93 -30.04
N ASN A 216 -13.66 -7.87 -29.11
CA ASN A 216 -14.91 -7.96 -28.35
C ASN A 216 -15.08 -6.73 -27.43
N TYR A 217 -16.32 -6.43 -27.08
CA TYR A 217 -16.63 -5.37 -26.13
C TYR A 217 -16.87 -5.99 -24.76
N SER A 218 -16.05 -5.60 -23.79
CA SER A 218 -16.19 -6.04 -22.40
C SER A 218 -15.98 -4.86 -21.46
N ASN A 219 -16.49 -4.97 -20.24
CA ASN A 219 -16.07 -4.07 -19.16
C ASN A 219 -14.56 -4.27 -18.94
N PHE A 220 -13.92 -3.41 -18.18
CA PHE A 220 -12.48 -3.48 -17.97
C PHE A 220 -12.12 -2.99 -16.59
N ILE A 221 -11.01 -3.50 -16.05
CA ILE A 221 -10.49 -3.07 -14.77
C ILE A 221 -9.21 -2.31 -15.05
N CYS A 222 -9.18 -1.04 -14.64
CA CYS A 222 -7.93 -0.31 -14.56
C CYS A 222 -7.34 -0.52 -13.18
N GLN A 223 -6.03 -0.57 -13.08
CA GLN A 223 -5.32 -0.48 -11.82
C GLN A 223 -4.43 0.74 -11.85
N THR A 224 -4.31 1.42 -10.72
CA THR A 224 -3.18 2.33 -10.54
C THR A 224 -1.95 1.44 -10.41
N GLY A 225 -0.94 1.69 -11.22
CA GLY A 225 0.37 1.08 -11.05
C GLY A 225 0.85 1.38 -9.65
N ASN A 226 0.91 0.36 -8.81
CA ASN A 226 2.09 0.23 -7.98
C ASN A 226 3.22 0.08 -9.00
N ILE A 227 4.08 1.09 -9.07
CA ILE A 227 5.28 1.04 -9.89
C ILE A 227 5.96 -0.27 -9.54
N ASN A 228 6.02 -1.19 -10.51
CA ASN A 228 6.97 -2.29 -10.40
C ASN A 228 8.32 -1.65 -10.13
N CYS A 229 8.96 -2.13 -9.08
CA CYS A 229 10.29 -1.72 -8.73
C CYS A 229 11.16 -1.77 -9.99
N PRO A 230 12.00 -0.75 -10.25
CA PRO A 230 12.92 -0.80 -11.39
C PRO A 230 13.65 -2.15 -11.43
N ASP A 231 14.13 -2.62 -12.58
CA ASP A 231 14.70 -3.99 -12.74
C ASP A 231 15.77 -4.38 -11.70
N SER A 232 16.46 -3.41 -11.09
CA SER A 232 17.45 -3.61 -10.03
C SER A 232 16.89 -3.60 -8.60
N PHE A 233 15.61 -3.32 -8.42
CA PHE A 233 14.92 -3.24 -7.15
C PHE A 233 13.94 -4.41 -7.00
N GLN A 234 13.96 -5.01 -5.82
CA GLN A 234 13.01 -6.01 -5.37
C GLN A 234 11.84 -5.32 -4.67
N ARG A 235 10.62 -5.82 -4.89
CA ARG A 235 9.47 -5.44 -4.08
C ARG A 235 9.49 -6.20 -2.75
N ILE A 236 9.43 -5.47 -1.64
CA ILE A 236 9.25 -6.04 -0.30
C ILE A 236 8.11 -5.26 0.36
N GLY A 237 7.00 -5.93 0.64
CA GLY A 237 5.74 -5.26 1.02
C GLY A 237 5.28 -4.27 -0.05
N ASN A 238 5.02 -3.02 0.36
CA ASN A 238 4.56 -1.94 -0.53
C ASN A 238 5.67 -1.02 -1.04
N HIS A 239 6.93 -1.40 -0.84
CA HIS A 239 8.08 -0.58 -1.19
C HIS A 239 9.05 -1.33 -2.10
N CYS A 240 9.90 -0.54 -2.76
CA CYS A 240 10.92 -1.03 -3.66
C CYS A 240 12.29 -0.85 -3.04
N TYR A 241 13.04 -1.95 -2.97
CA TYR A 241 14.35 -2.00 -2.34
C TYR A 241 15.42 -2.53 -3.27
N PHE A 242 16.53 -1.82 -3.36
CA PHE A 242 17.75 -2.34 -3.95
C PHE A 242 18.59 -2.97 -2.83
N LEU A 243 18.93 -4.25 -2.97
CA LEU A 243 19.70 -4.98 -1.97
C LEU A 243 21.09 -5.27 -2.51
N SER A 244 22.12 -4.62 -1.94
CA SER A 244 23.48 -4.74 -2.45
C SER A 244 24.03 -6.18 -2.36
N ALA A 245 23.58 -6.95 -1.37
CA ALA A 245 23.92 -8.36 -1.21
C ALA A 245 23.38 -9.23 -2.35
N SER A 246 22.10 -9.05 -2.72
CA SER A 246 21.41 -9.84 -3.74
C SER A 246 22.01 -9.68 -5.14
N VAL A 247 22.70 -8.57 -5.40
CA VAL A 247 23.40 -8.30 -6.67
C VAL A 247 24.92 -8.49 -6.57
N GLY A 248 25.43 -9.00 -5.44
CA GLY A 248 26.84 -9.33 -5.26
C GLY A 248 27.80 -8.14 -5.19
N LEU A 249 27.31 -6.97 -4.76
CA LEU A 249 28.18 -5.80 -4.53
C LEU A 249 29.06 -6.00 -3.29
N PRO A 250 30.26 -5.40 -3.25
CA PRO A 250 31.10 -5.45 -2.05
C PRO A 250 30.50 -4.63 -0.92
N THR A 251 30.89 -4.97 0.31
CA THR A 251 30.60 -4.17 1.49
C THR A 251 31.32 -2.83 1.44
N VAL A 252 30.64 -1.74 1.81
CA VAL A 252 31.15 -0.36 1.75
C VAL A 252 30.90 0.39 3.06
N LYS A 253 31.46 1.59 3.20
CA LYS A 253 31.14 2.49 4.33
C LYS A 253 29.76 3.12 4.14
N TRP A 254 29.16 3.59 5.23
CA TRP A 254 27.81 4.18 5.21
C TRP A 254 27.64 5.32 4.18
N HIS A 255 28.56 6.30 4.15
CA HIS A 255 28.46 7.40 3.17
C HIS A 255 28.58 6.91 1.72
N GLU A 256 29.44 5.91 1.47
CA GLU A 256 29.60 5.32 0.13
C GLU A 256 28.33 4.56 -0.28
N ALA A 257 27.66 3.88 0.67
CA ALA A 257 26.36 3.25 0.44
C ALA A 257 25.29 4.29 0.11
N ARG A 258 25.25 5.40 0.86
CA ARG A 258 24.30 6.49 0.62
C ARG A 258 24.49 7.14 -0.75
N ASP A 259 25.73 7.50 -1.08
CA ASP A 259 26.09 8.07 -2.38
C ASP A 259 25.66 7.13 -3.53
N TYR A 260 25.82 5.80 -3.33
CA TYR A 260 25.36 4.82 -4.30
C TYR A 260 23.84 4.85 -4.45
N CYS A 261 23.08 4.78 -3.35
CA CYS A 261 21.62 4.81 -3.39
C CYS A 261 21.10 6.08 -4.10
N GLN A 262 21.66 7.24 -3.79
CA GLN A 262 21.30 8.51 -4.42
C GLN A 262 21.69 8.61 -5.90
N SER A 263 22.62 7.77 -6.35
CA SER A 263 23.02 7.70 -7.76
C SER A 263 22.14 6.78 -8.61
N LEU A 264 21.25 5.99 -8.00
CA LEU A 264 20.40 5.04 -8.71
C LEU A 264 19.38 5.77 -9.59
N SER A 265 19.33 5.39 -10.87
CA SER A 265 18.27 5.81 -11.78
C SER A 265 16.98 5.11 -11.40
N VAL A 266 15.99 5.87 -10.95
CA VAL A 266 14.62 5.39 -10.69
C VAL A 266 13.62 6.09 -11.61
N HIS A 267 12.34 5.74 -11.47
CA HIS A 267 11.27 6.32 -12.25
C HIS A 267 11.15 7.83 -12.03
N LYS A 268 10.61 8.54 -13.02
CA LYS A 268 10.41 9.99 -12.93
C LYS A 268 9.45 10.34 -11.79
N GLY A 269 9.84 11.30 -10.94
CA GLY A 269 9.08 11.70 -9.74
C GLY A 269 9.37 10.86 -8.51
N TYR A 270 10.45 10.07 -8.56
CA TYR A 270 10.98 9.30 -7.46
C TYR A 270 12.48 9.56 -7.35
N HIS A 271 13.01 9.31 -6.16
CA HIS A 271 14.44 9.19 -5.89
C HIS A 271 14.69 7.91 -5.08
N ALA A 272 15.96 7.54 -4.93
CA ALA A 272 16.37 6.47 -4.04
C ALA A 272 17.37 7.01 -3.01
N ASP A 273 17.27 6.52 -1.78
CA ASP A 273 18.23 6.78 -0.71
C ASP A 273 18.29 5.52 0.18
N LEU A 274 19.07 5.50 1.25
CA LEU A 274 19.13 4.37 2.17
C LEU A 274 17.74 4.06 2.77
N ALA A 275 17.44 2.77 2.98
CA ALA A 275 16.15 2.35 3.50
C ALA A 275 15.86 2.90 4.90
N VAL A 276 14.63 3.32 5.16
CA VAL A 276 14.17 3.80 6.46
C VAL A 276 13.11 2.85 7.02
N LEU A 277 12.97 2.79 8.35
CA LEU A 277 11.96 1.98 9.02
C LEU A 277 10.86 2.86 9.64
N GLY A 278 9.75 2.24 10.02
CA GLY A 278 8.66 2.84 10.80
C GLY A 278 7.82 3.85 10.02
N LEU A 279 7.75 3.74 8.68
CA LEU A 279 6.85 4.59 7.90
C LEU A 279 5.38 4.15 8.15
N PRO A 280 4.40 5.08 8.13
CA PRO A 280 3.00 4.78 8.46
C PRO A 280 2.38 3.64 7.64
N ASP A 281 2.83 3.46 6.40
CA ASP A 281 2.31 2.46 5.45
C ASP A 281 3.29 1.28 5.22
N GLN A 282 4.30 1.14 6.08
CA GLN A 282 5.36 0.12 5.95
C GLN A 282 5.27 -0.90 7.07
N ASP A 283 5.07 -2.17 6.72
CA ASP A 283 5.45 -3.28 7.58
C ASP A 283 6.96 -3.52 7.41
N ASP A 284 7.73 -3.24 8.46
CA ASP A 284 9.18 -3.34 8.46
C ASP A 284 9.67 -4.79 8.56
N TYR A 285 8.82 -5.69 9.08
CA TYR A 285 9.24 -7.06 9.38
C TYR A 285 9.72 -7.83 8.13
N PRO A 286 9.02 -7.77 6.97
CA PRO A 286 9.49 -8.41 5.75
C PRO A 286 10.84 -7.89 5.25
N LEU A 287 11.11 -6.58 5.40
CA LEU A 287 12.40 -5.99 5.03
C LEU A 287 13.49 -6.45 5.99
N MET A 288 13.24 -6.36 7.30
CA MET A 288 14.17 -6.79 8.34
C MET A 288 14.51 -8.29 8.23
N ASP A 289 13.55 -9.14 7.86
CA ASP A 289 13.78 -10.56 7.64
C ASP A 289 14.65 -10.81 6.40
N HIS A 290 14.38 -10.12 5.28
CA HIS A 290 15.17 -10.23 4.05
C HIS A 290 16.63 -9.77 4.24
N LEU A 291 16.84 -8.64 4.90
CA LEU A 291 18.17 -8.05 5.06
C LEU A 291 19.09 -8.89 5.95
N VAL A 292 18.52 -9.72 6.81
CA VAL A 292 19.24 -10.43 7.86
C VAL A 292 19.23 -11.96 7.67
N GLY A 293 18.31 -12.48 6.84
CA GLY A 293 18.21 -13.87 6.42
C GLY A 293 19.52 -14.48 5.93
N GLU A 294 20.37 -13.70 5.26
CA GLU A 294 21.57 -14.19 4.57
C GLU A 294 22.91 -14.01 5.31
N HIS A 295 22.90 -13.77 6.64
CA HIS A 295 24.12 -13.57 7.48
C HIS A 295 24.87 -12.25 7.28
N PHE A 296 24.21 -11.20 6.79
CA PHE A 296 24.85 -9.93 6.50
C PHE A 296 24.31 -8.79 7.36
N SER A 297 25.23 -7.99 7.90
CA SER A 297 24.91 -6.67 8.43
C SER A 297 24.65 -5.71 7.26
N SER A 298 23.60 -4.90 7.36
CA SER A 298 23.19 -3.99 6.28
C SER A 298 23.00 -2.55 6.79
N TRP A 299 23.67 -1.58 6.16
CA TRP A 299 23.44 -0.16 6.39
C TRP A 299 22.01 0.23 6.03
N ILE A 300 21.42 1.05 6.88
CA ILE A 300 20.12 1.70 6.69
C ILE A 300 20.26 3.21 6.88
N GLY A 301 19.20 3.94 6.57
CA GLY A 301 19.17 5.39 6.49
C GLY A 301 19.05 6.09 7.84
N ALA A 302 19.67 5.59 8.92
CA ALA A 302 19.74 6.30 10.19
C ALA A 302 21.19 6.67 10.54
N THR A 303 21.39 7.89 11.01
CA THR A 303 22.69 8.45 11.40
C THR A 303 22.52 9.49 12.51
N ALA A 304 23.61 9.88 13.17
CA ALA A 304 23.62 10.93 14.18
C ALA A 304 24.70 11.98 13.89
N ASP A 305 24.38 13.25 14.10
CA ASP A 305 25.34 14.34 13.94
C ASP A 305 26.41 14.34 15.05
N ASN A 306 26.03 13.91 16.25
CA ASN A 306 26.91 13.73 17.39
C ASN A 306 26.77 12.31 17.94
N VAL A 307 27.86 11.78 18.50
CA VAL A 307 27.82 10.52 19.23
C VAL A 307 26.90 10.73 20.43
N CYS A 308 25.68 10.18 20.41
CA CYS A 308 25.00 9.55 21.57
C CYS A 308 23.49 9.73 21.67
N ASP A 309 22.85 10.84 21.28
CA ASP A 309 21.47 11.07 21.77
C ASP A 309 20.44 11.48 20.71
N ASP A 310 20.89 11.78 19.47
CA ASP A 310 20.04 12.34 18.42
C ASP A 310 20.24 11.59 17.10
N TYR A 311 19.86 10.31 17.06
CA TYR A 311 19.77 9.60 15.78
C TYR A 311 18.56 10.11 15.01
N GLU A 312 18.77 10.34 13.72
CA GLU A 312 17.74 10.76 12.78
C GLU A 312 17.77 9.84 11.56
N TRP A 313 16.59 9.50 11.10
CA TRP A 313 16.42 8.94 9.76
C TRP A 313 16.78 10.01 8.73
N ILE A 314 17.25 9.59 7.57
CA ILE A 314 17.57 10.48 6.45
C ILE A 314 16.35 11.28 5.93
N ASP A 315 15.13 10.89 6.32
CA ASP A 315 13.88 11.60 6.05
C ASP A 315 13.54 12.67 7.12
N GLY A 316 14.41 12.84 8.12
CA GLY A 316 14.30 13.84 9.19
C GLY A 316 13.49 13.38 10.41
N ARG A 317 12.95 12.15 10.43
CA ARG A 317 12.29 11.63 11.63
C ARG A 317 13.32 11.25 12.70
N SER A 318 13.01 11.55 13.96
CA SER A 318 13.84 11.16 15.09
C SER A 318 13.77 9.64 15.33
N LEU A 319 14.92 9.03 15.59
CA LEU A 319 15.08 7.64 16.01
C LEU A 319 15.55 7.63 17.48
N PRO A 320 14.64 7.59 18.46
CA PRO A 320 15.03 7.61 19.86
C PRO A 320 15.74 6.31 20.26
N LEU A 321 16.72 6.40 21.16
CA LEU A 321 17.38 5.23 21.77
C LEU A 321 16.39 4.32 22.53
N SER A 322 15.26 4.87 22.97
CA SER A 322 14.17 4.10 23.57
C SER A 322 13.34 3.31 22.55
N SER A 323 13.69 3.34 21.25
CA SER A 323 13.02 2.50 20.26
C SER A 323 13.24 1.01 20.58
N ILE A 324 12.21 0.19 20.39
CA ILE A 324 12.25 -1.24 20.69
C ILE A 324 13.17 -2.02 19.72
N ASP A 325 13.60 -1.37 18.64
CA ASP A 325 14.31 -1.98 17.53
C ASP A 325 15.83 -2.12 17.77
N TRP A 326 16.41 -1.49 18.79
CA TRP A 326 17.86 -1.57 19.09
C TRP A 326 18.29 -2.93 19.66
N CYS A 327 19.46 -3.46 19.28
CA CYS A 327 19.89 -4.82 19.65
C CYS A 327 20.09 -5.04 21.16
N PHE A 328 20.51 -4.00 21.87
CA PHE A 328 20.66 -4.03 23.33
C PHE A 328 20.01 -2.78 23.92
N GLU A 329 19.82 -2.77 25.25
CA GLU A 329 19.74 -1.53 26.01
C GLU A 329 21.09 -0.81 25.79
N GLU A 330 21.24 -0.10 24.66
CA GLU A 330 22.42 0.71 24.35
C GLU A 330 22.44 1.89 25.34
N GLU A 331 22.86 1.64 26.57
CA GLU A 331 23.25 2.68 27.55
C GLU A 331 24.60 3.31 27.17
N ASP A 332 25.36 2.67 26.27
CA ASP A 332 26.64 3.14 25.76
C ASP A 332 26.58 3.35 24.25
N CYS A 333 26.82 4.59 23.85
CA CYS A 333 26.87 5.03 22.46
C CYS A 333 27.90 4.21 21.67
N GLY A 334 27.50 3.71 20.50
CA GLY A 334 28.37 2.89 19.68
C GLY A 334 29.63 3.60 19.17
N VAL A 335 30.47 2.82 18.50
CA VAL A 335 31.75 3.27 17.93
C VAL A 335 31.55 4.16 16.69
N THR A 336 30.34 4.19 16.13
CA THR A 336 30.02 4.95 14.92
C THR A 336 28.68 5.67 15.05
N ASN A 337 28.53 6.76 14.31
CA ASN A 337 27.29 7.52 14.22
C ASN A 337 26.27 6.91 13.24
N ASN A 338 26.57 5.76 12.63
CA ASN A 338 25.76 5.21 11.55
C ASN A 338 25.08 3.92 12.00
N VAL A 339 23.81 3.77 11.62
CA VAL A 339 22.99 2.64 12.03
C VAL A 339 22.96 1.58 10.94
N PHE A 340 23.05 0.33 11.36
CA PHE A 340 22.87 -0.84 10.52
C PHE A 340 21.94 -1.85 11.19
N LEU A 341 21.35 -2.72 10.37
CA LEU A 341 20.62 -3.89 10.82
C LEU A 341 21.59 -5.05 11.04
N ASP A 342 21.45 -5.71 12.19
CA ASP A 342 22.22 -6.89 12.56
C ASP A 342 21.31 -8.01 13.08
N ARG A 343 21.83 -9.24 13.09
CA ARG A 343 21.20 -10.38 13.78
C ARG A 343 21.84 -10.54 15.14
N ASP A 344 21.12 -10.20 16.20
CA ASP A 344 21.58 -10.56 17.53
C ASP A 344 21.31 -12.04 17.80
N ASN A 345 22.39 -12.81 18.00
CA ASN A 345 22.34 -14.25 18.21
C ASN A 345 21.90 -14.64 19.63
N LEU A 346 21.65 -13.69 20.55
CA LEU A 346 21.27 -13.98 21.94
C LEU A 346 20.29 -12.93 22.51
N PRO A 347 19.29 -13.29 23.34
CA PRO A 347 18.63 -14.58 23.53
C PRO A 347 17.43 -14.77 22.57
N HIS A 348 17.16 -13.83 21.66
CA HIS A 348 15.91 -13.79 20.90
C HIS A 348 16.04 -13.96 19.38
N ASN A 349 17.25 -14.16 18.84
CA ASN A 349 17.50 -14.33 17.41
C ASN A 349 16.70 -13.33 16.56
N ARG A 350 16.77 -12.05 16.98
CA ARG A 350 15.96 -10.97 16.41
C ARG A 350 16.83 -10.09 15.52
N THR A 351 16.23 -9.57 14.46
CA THR A 351 16.81 -8.45 13.71
C THR A 351 16.65 -7.18 14.53
N CYS A 352 17.71 -6.38 14.59
CA CYS A 352 17.72 -5.18 15.40
C CYS A 352 18.73 -4.14 14.87
N LEU A 353 18.58 -2.90 15.32
CA LEU A 353 19.45 -1.77 15.03
C LEU A 353 20.70 -1.82 15.91
N SER A 354 21.86 -1.51 15.32
CA SER A 354 23.13 -1.46 16.02
C SER A 354 24.01 -0.35 15.47
N THR A 355 24.93 0.12 16.31
CA THR A 355 25.95 1.13 15.97
C THR A 355 27.39 0.57 16.11
N TYR A 356 27.52 -0.69 16.53
CA TYR A 356 28.80 -1.36 16.81
C TYR A 356 29.41 -2.06 15.56
N HIS A 357 29.61 -1.32 14.46
CA HIS A 357 30.28 -1.85 13.26
C HIS A 357 31.65 -1.21 13.04
N ARG A 358 32.70 -2.01 12.85
CA ARG A 358 34.08 -1.52 12.62
C ARG A 358 34.57 -1.63 11.17
N GLY A 359 33.73 -2.09 10.24
CA GLY A 359 34.07 -2.32 8.83
C GLY A 359 33.05 -1.77 7.85
N GLY A 360 33.12 -2.22 6.59
CA GLY A 360 32.05 -2.00 5.61
C GLY A 360 30.94 -3.03 5.77
N ALA A 361 29.72 -2.66 5.42
CA ALA A 361 28.54 -3.53 5.46
C ALA A 361 27.87 -3.54 4.08
N TYR A 362 26.93 -4.47 3.87
CA TYR A 362 25.99 -4.39 2.75
C TYR A 362 25.03 -3.22 3.00
N PHE A 363 24.14 -2.91 2.07
CA PHE A 363 23.20 -1.81 2.23
C PHE A 363 21.92 -2.07 1.47
N ALA A 364 20.85 -1.46 1.96
CA ALA A 364 19.55 -1.44 1.32
C ALA A 364 19.21 -0.01 0.90
N CYS A 365 18.89 0.19 -0.38
CA CYS A 365 18.29 1.44 -0.82
C CYS A 365 16.79 1.27 -0.93
N GLN A 366 16.03 2.29 -0.56
CA GLN A 366 14.58 2.36 -0.74
C GLN A 366 14.24 3.44 -1.76
N MET A 367 13.25 3.17 -2.59
CA MET A 367 12.69 4.16 -3.51
C MET A 367 11.64 5.01 -2.79
N PHE A 368 11.79 6.32 -2.86
CA PHE A 368 10.91 7.32 -2.29
C PHE A 368 10.27 8.15 -3.40
N LYS A 369 9.06 8.62 -3.16
CA LYS A 369 8.36 9.56 -4.04
C LYS A 369 8.81 10.99 -3.71
N ASP A 370 9.04 11.81 -4.73
CA ASP A 370 9.46 13.22 -4.60
C ASP A 370 8.38 14.13 -3.99
#